data_AF-A0AAV9BDE2-F1
#
_entry.id   AF-A0AAV9BDE2-F1
#
_cell.length_a   1.000
_cell.length_b   1.000
_cell.length_c   1.000
_cell.angle_alpha   90.00
_cell.angle_beta   90.00
_cell.angle_gamma   90.00
#
_symmetry.space_group_name_H-M   'P 1'
#
loop_
_entity.id
_entity.type
_entity.pdbx_description
1 polymer ?
#
loop_
_entity_poly.entity_id
_entity_poly.type
_entity_poly.pdbx_seq_one_letter_code
_entity_poly.pdbx_strand_id
1 'polypeptide(L)'
;MKQGNQRLLGRDFREQVSTEQWLTIEENQFNPPSSTLVFYLAFAPEMKLKLDKAQIEKSERDLINVLEVYEQRLSKNRFLAGEEFTLADLSHLPNSHYIINETDRGYLFSDRKNVSRWWEEISNRPSWKKVLG
;
A
#
# COMPACT_ATOMS: atom_id res chain seq x y z
N MET A 1 -5.21 20.05 20.65
CA MET A 1 -5.32 18.83 19.83
C MET A 1 -3.94 18.20 19.70
N LYS A 2 -3.62 17.19 20.53
CA LYS A 2 -2.34 16.45 20.54
C LYS A 2 -2.60 14.97 20.84
N GLN A 3 -3.48 14.34 20.08
CA GLN A 3 -3.72 12.90 20.19
C GLN A 3 -3.50 12.25 18.83
N GLY A 4 -2.24 11.94 18.58
CA GLY A 4 -1.74 11.19 17.44
C GLY A 4 -0.30 10.81 17.75
N ASN A 5 0.13 9.60 17.40
CA ASN A 5 1.51 9.18 17.61
C ASN A 5 2.41 10.00 16.68
N GLN A 6 3.09 11.03 17.24
CA GLN A 6 3.91 11.97 16.47
C GLN A 6 5.04 11.28 15.69
N ARG A 7 5.48 10.10 16.12
CA ARG A 7 6.50 9.32 15.38
C ARG A 7 6.00 8.84 14.02
N LEU A 8 4.69 8.72 13.83
CA LEU A 8 4.14 8.34 12.52
C LEU A 8 4.32 9.43 11.47
N LEU A 9 4.57 10.68 11.88
CA LEU A 9 4.93 11.75 10.96
C LEU A 9 6.44 11.80 10.68
N GLY A 10 7.27 10.97 11.32
CA GLY A 10 8.73 11.08 11.25
C GLY A 10 9.32 11.79 12.47
N ARG A 11 10.56 11.44 12.82
CA ARG A 11 11.26 11.87 14.04
C ARG A 11 11.90 13.23 13.93
N ASP A 12 12.31 13.60 12.72
CA ASP A 12 12.90 14.89 12.40
C ASP A 12 12.25 15.50 11.14
N PHE A 13 12.66 16.72 10.81
CA PHE A 13 12.12 17.45 9.67
C PHE A 13 12.33 16.71 8.34
N ARG A 14 13.44 15.98 8.18
CA ARG A 14 13.72 15.24 6.95
C ARG A 14 12.78 14.05 6.82
N GLU A 15 12.60 13.28 7.89
CA GLU A 15 11.64 12.17 7.92
C GLU A 15 10.21 12.66 7.74
N GLN A 16 9.86 13.84 8.27
CA GLN A 16 8.55 14.49 8.05
C GLN A 16 8.29 14.80 6.59
N VAL A 17 9.21 15.53 5.95
CA VAL A 17 9.09 15.83 4.52
C VAL A 17 9.05 14.56 3.68
N SER A 18 9.86 13.55 4.01
CA SER A 18 9.80 12.28 3.29
C SER A 18 8.48 11.54 3.51
N THR A 19 7.91 11.58 4.72
CA THR A 19 6.61 10.97 5.02
C THR A 19 5.51 11.62 4.21
N GLU A 20 5.44 12.96 4.20
CA GLU A 20 4.47 13.72 3.41
C GLU A 20 4.61 13.46 1.90
N GLN A 21 5.85 13.35 1.41
CA GLN A 21 6.10 12.99 0.02
C GLN A 21 5.52 11.62 -0.33
N TRP A 22 5.79 10.60 0.48
CA TRP A 22 5.30 9.25 0.19
C TRP A 22 3.79 9.09 0.41
N LEU A 23 3.18 9.88 1.30
CA LEU A 23 1.73 10.00 1.39
C LEU A 23 1.13 10.59 0.11
N THR A 24 1.73 11.66 -0.41
CA THR A 24 1.28 12.24 -1.69
C THR A 24 1.42 11.24 -2.83
N ILE A 25 2.51 10.46 -2.85
CA ILE A 25 2.72 9.40 -3.84
C ILE A 25 1.67 8.29 -3.69
N GLU A 26 1.36 7.87 -2.45
CA GLU A 26 0.31 6.89 -2.19
C GLU A 26 -1.03 7.38 -2.76
N GLU A 27 -1.45 8.58 -2.38
CA GLU A 27 -2.74 9.16 -2.77
C GLU A 27 -2.89 9.28 -4.29
N ASN A 28 -1.83 9.68 -4.99
CA ASN A 28 -1.90 10.03 -6.40
C ASN A 28 -1.47 8.91 -7.36
N GLN A 29 -0.65 7.96 -6.89
CA GLN A 29 -0.06 6.95 -7.76
C GLN A 29 -0.48 5.53 -7.36
N PHE A 30 -0.48 5.20 -6.07
CA PHE A 30 -0.85 3.86 -5.60
C PHE A 30 -2.37 3.69 -5.42
N ASN A 31 -3.02 4.65 -4.77
CA ASN A 31 -4.42 4.56 -4.38
C ASN A 31 -5.37 4.42 -5.59
N PRO A 32 -5.24 5.20 -6.69
CA PRO A 32 -6.19 5.08 -7.81
C PRO A 32 -6.21 3.69 -8.47
N PRO A 33 -5.07 3.09 -8.89
CA PRO A 33 -5.09 1.75 -9.47
C PRO A 33 -5.40 0.66 -8.43
N SER A 34 -4.90 0.77 -7.19
CA SER A 34 -5.18 -0.24 -6.16
C SER A 34 -6.66 -0.25 -5.73
N SER A 35 -7.27 0.91 -5.51
CA SER A 35 -8.71 1.03 -5.20
C SER A 35 -9.59 0.47 -6.31
N THR A 36 -9.19 0.68 -7.56
CA THR A 36 -9.90 0.12 -8.72
C THR A 36 -9.86 -1.41 -8.71
N LEU A 37 -8.69 -1.99 -8.45
CA LEU A 37 -8.55 -3.45 -8.34
C LEU A 37 -9.35 -4.01 -7.17
N VAL A 38 -9.27 -3.38 -5.99
CA VAL A 38 -10.05 -3.78 -4.81
C VAL A 38 -11.54 -3.76 -5.11
N PHE A 39 -12.06 -2.66 -5.69
CA PHE A 39 -13.47 -2.55 -6.02
C PHE A 39 -13.92 -3.65 -6.97
N TYR A 40 -13.23 -3.84 -8.10
CA TYR A 40 -13.67 -4.80 -9.11
C TYR A 40 -13.41 -6.26 -8.72
N LEU A 41 -12.33 -6.56 -8.02
CA LEU A 41 -11.94 -7.95 -7.75
C LEU A 41 -12.48 -8.47 -6.41
N ALA A 42 -12.62 -7.62 -5.39
CA ALA A 42 -13.12 -8.03 -4.08
C ALA A 42 -14.62 -7.71 -3.90
N PHE A 43 -15.08 -6.50 -4.22
CA PHE A 43 -16.43 -6.06 -3.87
C PHE A 43 -17.49 -6.24 -4.97
N ALA A 44 -17.17 -5.92 -6.21
CA ALA A 44 -18.09 -6.00 -7.33
C ALA A 44 -18.72 -7.40 -7.53
N PRO A 45 -18.00 -8.53 -7.34
CA PRO A 45 -18.58 -9.86 -7.45
C PRO A 45 -19.69 -10.10 -6.43
N GLU A 46 -19.50 -9.70 -5.17
CA GLU A 46 -20.49 -9.81 -4.10
C GLU A 46 -21.73 -8.95 -4.38
N MET A 47 -21.52 -7.78 -4.97
CA MET A 47 -22.58 -6.86 -5.40
C MET A 47 -23.25 -7.25 -6.73
N LYS A 48 -22.82 -8.34 -7.37
CA LYS A 48 -23.29 -8.80 -8.70
C LYS A 48 -23.14 -7.73 -9.79
N LEU A 49 -22.13 -6.88 -9.68
CA LEU A 49 -21.80 -5.87 -10.68
C LEU A 49 -20.95 -6.49 -11.80
N LYS A 50 -21.08 -5.91 -13.01
CA LYS A 50 -20.28 -6.35 -14.16
C LYS A 50 -18.84 -5.87 -14.00
N LEU A 51 -17.90 -6.80 -14.16
CA LEU A 51 -16.47 -6.51 -14.17
C LEU A 51 -16.07 -5.74 -15.44
N ASP A 52 -15.33 -4.66 -15.26
CA ASP A 52 -14.67 -3.96 -16.35
C ASP A 52 -13.25 -4.49 -16.53
N LYS A 53 -13.11 -5.50 -17.41
CA LYS A 53 -11.83 -6.17 -17.66
C LYS A 53 -10.75 -5.21 -18.17
N ALA A 54 -11.13 -4.26 -19.02
CA ALA A 54 -10.17 -3.31 -19.59
C ALA A 54 -9.61 -2.38 -18.49
N GLN A 55 -10.48 -1.94 -17.58
CA GLN A 55 -10.07 -1.13 -16.45
C GLN A 55 -9.22 -1.93 -15.45
N ILE A 56 -9.57 -3.20 -15.16
CA ILE A 56 -8.76 -4.09 -14.30
C ILE A 56 -7.35 -4.25 -14.89
N GLU A 57 -7.23 -4.62 -16.16
CA GLU A 57 -5.93 -4.82 -16.81
C GLU A 57 -5.09 -3.54 -16.84
N LYS A 58 -5.74 -2.38 -17.05
CA LYS A 58 -5.05 -1.09 -17.00
C LYS A 58 -4.54 -0.79 -15.59
N SER A 59 -5.40 -0.92 -14.57
CA SER A 59 -5.03 -0.67 -13.18
C SER A 59 -3.95 -1.63 -12.68
N GLU A 60 -3.95 -2.88 -13.15
CA GLU A 60 -2.88 -3.83 -12.85
C GLU A 60 -1.53 -3.37 -13.42
N ARG A 61 -1.48 -2.97 -14.70
CA ARG A 61 -0.25 -2.42 -15.32
C ARG A 61 0.24 -1.16 -14.62
N ASP A 62 -0.69 -0.26 -14.27
CA ASP A 62 -0.35 0.98 -13.57
C ASP A 62 0.21 0.67 -12.18
N LEU A 63 -0.40 -0.27 -11.43
CA LEU A 63 0.06 -0.68 -10.12
C LEU A 63 1.43 -1.39 -10.18
N ILE A 64 1.66 -2.23 -11.19
CA ILE A 64 2.97 -2.84 -11.47
C ILE A 64 4.04 -1.74 -11.56
N ASN A 65 3.82 -0.70 -12.36
CA ASN A 65 4.79 0.38 -12.54
C ASN A 65 5.08 1.13 -11.22
N VAL A 66 4.05 1.38 -10.42
CA VAL A 66 4.21 2.00 -9.09
C VAL A 66 5.02 1.10 -8.17
N LEU A 67 4.70 -0.19 -8.14
CA LEU A 67 5.40 -1.15 -7.28
C LEU A 67 6.86 -1.39 -7.71
N GLU A 68 7.22 -1.19 -8.98
CA GLU A 68 8.64 -1.15 -9.39
C GLU A 68 9.41 0.02 -8.77
N VAL A 69 8.79 1.19 -8.68
CA VAL A 69 9.39 2.34 -7.98
C VAL A 69 9.55 2.04 -6.49
N TYR A 70 8.57 1.34 -5.91
CA TYR A 70 8.60 0.94 -4.50
C TYR A 70 9.68 -0.09 -4.25
N GLU A 71 9.83 -1.08 -5.13
CA GLU A 71 10.89 -2.09 -5.07
C GLU A 71 12.27 -1.45 -5.03
N GLN A 72 12.51 -0.44 -5.88
CA GLN A 72 13.76 0.32 -5.87
C GLN A 72 13.93 1.13 -4.60
N ARG A 73 12.88 1.81 -4.12
CA ARG A 73 12.93 2.59 -2.86
C ARG A 73 13.26 1.69 -1.66
N LEU A 74 12.56 0.57 -1.56
CA LEU A 74 12.62 -0.39 -0.46
C LEU A 74 13.86 -1.30 -0.53
N SER A 75 14.60 -1.29 -1.65
CA SER A 75 15.94 -1.87 -1.72
C SER A 75 16.99 -1.08 -0.93
N LYS A 76 16.73 0.21 -0.69
CA LYS A 76 17.65 1.14 -0.02
C LYS A 76 17.17 1.58 1.36
N ASN A 77 15.89 1.35 1.67
CA ASN A 77 15.25 1.80 2.91
C ASN A 77 14.38 0.66 3.43
N ARG A 78 14.26 0.53 4.74
CA ARG A 78 13.36 -0.46 5.35
C ARG A 78 11.89 -0.19 5.03
N PHE A 79 11.48 1.08 5.14
CA PHE A 79 10.13 1.61 4.92
C PHE A 79 10.13 2.72 3.85
N LEU A 80 8.95 3.18 3.44
CA LEU A 80 8.84 4.17 2.36
C LEU A 80 9.50 5.50 2.72
N ALA A 81 9.27 6.01 3.93
CA ALA A 81 9.84 7.29 4.38
C ALA A 81 11.28 7.18 4.92
N GLY A 82 11.81 5.97 5.14
CA GLY A 82 13.15 5.76 5.70
C GLY A 82 13.25 4.47 6.51
N GLU A 83 13.89 4.53 7.67
CA GLU A 83 14.17 3.35 8.51
C GLU A 83 13.07 3.01 9.53
N GLU A 84 12.12 3.93 9.73
CA GLU A 84 11.02 3.77 10.69
C GLU A 84 9.66 3.70 9.98
N PHE A 85 8.72 2.99 10.60
CA PHE A 85 7.34 2.91 10.14
C PHE A 85 6.61 4.25 10.34
N THR A 86 5.97 4.75 9.30
CA THR A 86 5.28 6.06 9.28
C THR A 86 3.85 5.97 8.74
N LEU A 87 3.15 7.10 8.68
CA LEU A 87 1.85 7.20 8.02
C LEU A 87 1.92 6.80 6.54
N ALA A 88 3.06 7.05 5.87
CA ALA A 88 3.26 6.63 4.49
C ALA A 88 3.15 5.11 4.33
N ASP A 89 3.59 4.32 5.31
CA ASP A 89 3.46 2.86 5.25
C ASP A 89 2.06 2.41 5.69
N LEU A 90 1.50 3.07 6.71
CA LEU A 90 0.18 2.79 7.25
C LEU A 90 -0.92 2.95 6.18
N SER A 91 -0.86 3.99 5.36
CA SER A 91 -1.89 4.31 4.36
C SER A 91 -2.09 3.20 3.32
N HIS A 92 -1.06 2.38 3.08
CA HIS A 92 -1.12 1.27 2.13
C HIS A 92 -1.82 0.02 2.66
N LEU A 93 -1.99 -0.12 3.98
CA LEU A 93 -2.48 -1.34 4.62
C LEU A 93 -3.85 -1.79 4.08
N PRO A 94 -4.88 -0.93 3.96
CA PRO A 94 -6.22 -1.39 3.57
C PRO A 94 -6.25 -2.00 2.17
N ASN A 95 -5.80 -1.26 1.15
CA ASN A 95 -5.88 -1.73 -0.23
C ASN A 95 -4.93 -2.92 -0.49
N SER A 96 -3.73 -2.89 0.09
CA SER A 96 -2.79 -4.01 -0.04
C SER A 96 -3.34 -5.27 0.61
N HIS A 97 -4.01 -5.16 1.76
CA HIS A 97 -4.65 -6.30 2.41
C HIS A 97 -5.70 -6.96 1.53
N TYR A 98 -6.61 -6.18 0.95
CA TYR A 98 -7.62 -6.72 0.03
C TYR A 98 -6.99 -7.35 -1.21
N ILE A 99 -6.05 -6.67 -1.86
CA ILE A 99 -5.39 -7.21 -3.07
C ILE A 99 -4.72 -8.54 -2.77
N ILE A 100 -4.04 -8.67 -1.63
CA ILE A 100 -3.24 -9.85 -1.31
C ILE A 100 -4.10 -11.01 -0.80
N ASN A 101 -5.11 -10.74 0.02
CA ASN A 101 -5.85 -11.78 0.74
C ASN A 101 -7.23 -12.08 0.12
N GLU A 102 -7.84 -11.12 -0.57
CA GLU A 102 -9.21 -11.23 -1.08
C GLU A 102 -9.26 -11.27 -2.62
N THR A 103 -8.11 -11.32 -3.30
CA THR A 103 -8.04 -11.43 -4.76
C THR A 103 -6.93 -12.41 -5.20
N ASP A 104 -6.94 -12.78 -6.47
CA ASP A 104 -5.88 -13.58 -7.11
C ASP A 104 -4.67 -12.74 -7.57
N ARG A 105 -4.57 -11.47 -7.14
CA ARG A 105 -3.50 -10.52 -7.52
C ARG A 105 -2.40 -10.33 -6.47
N GLY A 106 -2.30 -11.24 -5.49
CA GLY A 106 -1.22 -11.21 -4.50
C GLY A 106 0.21 -11.23 -5.10
N TYR A 107 0.38 -11.77 -6.32
CA TYR A 107 1.67 -11.78 -7.02
C TYR A 107 2.24 -10.39 -7.29
N LEU A 108 1.38 -9.36 -7.38
CA LEU A 108 1.82 -7.97 -7.50
C LEU A 108 2.75 -7.57 -6.35
N PHE A 109 2.60 -8.18 -5.18
CA PHE A 109 3.50 -7.95 -4.05
C PHE A 109 4.56 -9.04 -3.93
N SER A 110 4.19 -10.32 -4.06
CA SER A 110 5.14 -11.43 -3.81
C SER A 110 6.27 -11.55 -4.85
N ASP A 111 6.06 -11.08 -6.08
CA ASP A 111 7.09 -11.16 -7.14
C ASP A 111 8.20 -10.12 -6.96
N ARG A 112 8.01 -9.16 -6.03
CA ARG A 112 8.92 -8.05 -5.74
C ARG A 112 9.51 -8.23 -4.36
N LYS A 113 10.79 -8.63 -4.30
CA LYS A 113 11.46 -9.05 -3.05
C LYS A 113 11.33 -8.02 -1.92
N ASN A 114 11.63 -6.75 -2.19
CA ASN A 114 11.63 -5.71 -1.15
C ASN A 114 10.22 -5.24 -0.79
N VAL A 115 9.31 -5.18 -1.77
CA VAL A 115 7.87 -4.93 -1.53
C VAL A 115 7.25 -6.05 -0.70
N SER A 116 7.50 -7.31 -1.03
CA SER A 116 7.03 -8.47 -0.28
C SER A 116 7.50 -8.43 1.18
N ARG A 117 8.81 -8.22 1.41
CA ARG A 117 9.38 -8.04 2.76
C ARG A 117 8.69 -6.89 3.51
N TRP A 118 8.56 -5.73 2.87
CA TRP A 118 7.92 -4.56 3.47
C TRP A 118 6.47 -4.84 3.84
N TRP A 119 5.70 -5.48 2.95
CA TRP A 119 4.32 -5.87 3.20
C TRP A 119 4.21 -6.80 4.41
N GLU A 120 5.03 -7.85 4.46
CA GLU A 120 5.07 -8.78 5.60
C GLU A 120 5.32 -8.04 6.91
N GLU A 121 6.24 -7.07 6.89
CA GLU A 121 6.58 -6.31 8.09
C GLU A 121 5.44 -5.38 8.56
N ILE A 122 4.81 -4.63 7.65
CA ILE A 122 3.75 -3.68 8.02
C ILE A 122 2.44 -4.36 8.38
N SER A 123 2.10 -5.45 7.68
CA SER A 123 0.86 -6.21 7.91
C SER A 123 0.92 -7.06 9.17
N ASN A 124 2.12 -7.45 9.63
CA ASN A 124 2.25 -8.20 10.87
C ASN A 124 2.16 -7.35 12.14
N ARG A 125 2.04 -6.03 12.03
CA ARG A 125 1.97 -5.13 13.19
C ARG A 125 0.72 -5.43 14.03
N PRO A 126 0.84 -5.54 15.38
CA PRO A 126 -0.30 -5.83 16.25
C PRO A 126 -1.48 -4.85 16.09
N SER A 127 -1.18 -3.58 15.83
CA SER A 127 -2.18 -2.55 15.58
C SER A 127 -3.03 -2.83 14.34
N TRP A 128 -2.43 -3.38 13.28
CA TRP A 128 -3.15 -3.77 12.08
C TRP A 128 -3.95 -5.04 12.29
N LYS A 129 -3.36 -6.07 12.93
CA LYS A 129 -4.09 -7.31 13.26
C LYS A 129 -5.35 -7.04 14.08
N LYS A 130 -5.31 -6.08 15.01
CA LYS A 130 -6.48 -5.65 15.78
C LYS A 130 -7.60 -5.03 14.91
N VAL A 131 -7.26 -4.40 13.79
CA VAL A 131 -8.25 -3.86 12.84
C VAL A 131 -8.96 -4.99 12.09
N LEU A 132 -8.24 -6.07 11.78
CA LEU A 132 -8.79 -7.22 11.05
C LEU A 132 -9.72 -8.09 11.90
N GLY A 133 -9.52 -8.12 13.23
CA GLY A 133 -10.33 -8.91 14.17
C GLY A 133 -9.51 -9.93 14.94
#